data_AF-A0A7K2M4Y2-F1
#
_entry.id   AF-A0A7K2M4Y2-F1
#
_cell.length_a   1.000
_cell.length_b   1.000
_cell.length_c   1.000
_cell.angle_alpha   90.00
_cell.angle_beta   90.00
_cell.angle_gamma   90.00
#
_symmetry.space_group_name_H-M   'P 1'
#
loop_
_entity.id
_entity.type
_entity.pdbx_description
1 polymer ?
#
loop_
_entity_poly.entity_id
_entity_poly.type
_entity_poly.pdbx_seq_one_letter_code
_entity_poly.pdbx_strand_id
1 'polypeptide(L)'
;AARTAAFAHAAATGVGSQTRLTAVDVMTDQDGKRHVRFTQTYRGVPVVGGDLVVHLSAGSTYLGVTRAAAKAVSLPSTAAELTRRQAEQHAVAQVPGGQAGAARLVVDHAAGRSTLAYEIGVTAADGSPDAARTVLVDANTGAVLRSTPTVDGFLSQRVVARLQQRGETARPKAAGGSVLVRRSGKAATY
;
A
#
# COMPACT_ATOMS: atom_id res chain seq x y z
N ALA A 1 3.00 -25.41 -4.69
CA ALA A 1 1.60 -25.35 -5.17
C ALA A 1 1.21 -23.95 -5.64
N ALA A 2 0.90 -22.99 -4.75
CA ALA A 2 0.32 -21.68 -5.17
C ALA A 2 1.17 -20.89 -6.18
N ARG A 3 2.49 -20.77 -5.94
CA ARG A 3 3.40 -20.11 -6.90
C ARG A 3 3.40 -20.83 -8.26
N THR A 4 3.50 -22.15 -8.26
CA THR A 4 3.44 -22.98 -9.48
C THR A 4 2.13 -22.75 -10.25
N ALA A 5 0.99 -22.78 -9.53
CA ALA A 5 -0.32 -22.49 -10.12
C ALA A 5 -0.38 -21.08 -10.71
N ALA A 6 0.22 -20.08 -10.05
CA ALA A 6 0.23 -18.72 -10.59
C ALA A 6 0.87 -18.65 -11.98
N PHE A 7 2.02 -19.31 -12.17
CA PHE A 7 2.70 -19.36 -13.48
C PHE A 7 2.00 -20.28 -14.49
N ALA A 8 1.40 -21.39 -14.05
CA ALA A 8 0.61 -22.26 -14.92
C ALA A 8 -0.66 -21.58 -15.47
N HIS A 9 -1.21 -20.61 -14.74
CA HIS A 9 -2.39 -19.83 -15.12
C HIS A 9 -2.06 -18.38 -15.48
N ALA A 10 -0.93 -18.13 -16.13
CA ALA A 10 -0.39 -16.80 -16.46
C ALA A 10 -1.40 -15.84 -17.12
N ALA A 11 -2.30 -16.35 -17.97
CA ALA A 11 -3.33 -15.52 -18.61
C ALA A 11 -4.31 -14.89 -17.60
N ALA A 12 -4.68 -15.64 -16.56
CA ALA A 12 -5.57 -15.16 -15.50
C ALA A 12 -4.81 -14.29 -14.47
N THR A 13 -3.61 -14.74 -14.09
CA THR A 13 -2.83 -14.14 -13.01
C THR A 13 -1.99 -12.94 -13.44
N GLY A 14 -1.72 -12.79 -14.74
CA GLY A 14 -0.90 -11.72 -15.29
C GLY A 14 0.59 -11.81 -14.93
N VAL A 15 1.06 -12.92 -14.37
CA VAL A 15 2.48 -13.15 -14.11
C VAL A 15 3.18 -13.74 -15.32
N GLY A 16 4.23 -13.06 -15.77
CA GLY A 16 5.08 -13.48 -16.87
C GLY A 16 6.46 -13.97 -16.41
N SER A 17 7.29 -14.37 -17.37
CA SER A 17 8.65 -14.88 -17.15
C SER A 17 9.60 -13.87 -16.47
N GLN A 18 9.29 -12.57 -16.56
CA GLN A 18 10.07 -11.49 -15.95
C GLN A 18 9.60 -11.17 -14.52
N THR A 19 8.55 -11.83 -14.04
CA THR A 19 7.99 -11.62 -12.70
C THR A 19 8.52 -12.67 -11.73
N ARG A 20 8.89 -12.24 -10.53
CA ARG A 20 9.14 -13.13 -9.38
C ARG A 20 8.07 -12.90 -8.32
N LEU A 21 7.56 -13.99 -7.76
CA LEU A 21 6.56 -13.95 -6.69
C LEU A 21 7.17 -14.32 -5.33
N THR A 22 6.95 -13.45 -4.34
CA THR A 22 7.31 -13.71 -2.94
C THR A 22 6.03 -13.86 -2.13
N ALA A 23 5.83 -15.02 -1.49
CA ALA A 23 4.68 -15.22 -0.63
C ALA A 23 4.88 -14.37 0.62
N VAL A 24 3.87 -13.59 1.00
CA VAL A 24 3.91 -12.72 2.18
C VAL A 24 2.90 -13.12 3.24
N ASP A 25 1.85 -13.85 2.84
CA ASP A 25 0.83 -14.33 3.76
C ASP A 25 0.14 -15.59 3.22
N VAL A 26 -0.34 -16.43 4.14
CA VAL A 26 -1.11 -17.64 3.84
C VAL A 26 -2.26 -17.74 4.83
N MET A 27 -3.48 -17.67 4.32
CA MET A 27 -4.70 -17.93 5.07
C MET A 27 -5.24 -19.30 4.68
N THR A 28 -5.73 -20.06 5.66
CA THR A 28 -6.37 -21.36 5.46
C THR A 28 -7.77 -21.35 6.06
N ASP A 29 -8.77 -21.71 5.25
CA ASP A 29 -10.15 -21.80 5.68
C ASP A 29 -10.39 -23.09 6.46
N GLN A 30 -11.51 -23.17 7.19
CA GLN A 30 -11.90 -24.36 7.95
C GLN A 30 -12.09 -25.60 7.07
N ASP A 31 -12.48 -25.42 5.81
CA ASP A 31 -12.63 -26.49 4.82
C ASP A 31 -11.31 -26.88 4.12
N GLY A 32 -10.19 -26.31 4.57
CA GLY A 32 -8.84 -26.58 4.07
C GLY A 32 -8.45 -25.80 2.82
N LYS A 33 -9.32 -24.95 2.25
CA LYS A 33 -8.93 -24.03 1.17
C LYS A 33 -7.81 -23.10 1.64
N ARG A 34 -6.94 -22.69 0.71
CA ARG A 34 -5.81 -21.80 1.01
C ARG A 34 -5.79 -20.59 0.12
N HIS A 35 -5.51 -19.45 0.73
CA HIS A 35 -5.34 -18.16 0.07
C HIS A 35 -3.90 -17.70 0.30
N VAL A 36 -3.11 -17.65 -0.77
CA VAL A 36 -1.70 -17.25 -0.67
C VAL A 36 -1.53 -15.89 -1.31
N ARG A 37 -1.21 -14.88 -0.50
CA ARG A 37 -0.90 -13.53 -0.96
C ARG A 37 0.56 -13.44 -1.40
N PHE A 38 0.78 -12.88 -2.58
CA PHE A 38 2.08 -12.62 -3.14
C PHE A 38 2.30 -11.13 -3.38
N THR A 39 3.51 -10.69 -3.08
CA THR A 39 4.09 -9.49 -3.70
C THR A 39 4.91 -9.91 -4.93
N GLN A 40 5.10 -8.98 -5.85
CA GLN A 40 5.88 -9.21 -7.07
C GLN A 40 7.09 -8.30 -7.21
N THR A 41 8.12 -8.83 -7.87
CA THR A 41 9.14 -8.03 -8.55
C THR A 41 9.07 -8.27 -10.04
N TYR A 42 9.35 -7.25 -10.85
CA TYR A 42 9.42 -7.31 -12.31
C TYR A 42 10.81 -6.91 -12.76
N ARG A 43 11.53 -7.82 -13.45
CA ARG A 43 12.95 -7.66 -13.81
C ARG A 43 13.82 -7.22 -12.62
N GLY A 44 13.53 -7.74 -11.42
CA GLY A 44 14.24 -7.41 -10.18
C GLY A 44 13.75 -6.16 -9.45
N VAL A 45 12.89 -5.33 -10.06
CA VAL A 45 12.34 -4.12 -9.44
C VAL A 45 11.04 -4.45 -8.69
N PRO A 46 10.87 -4.05 -7.42
CA PRO A 46 9.63 -4.28 -6.68
C PRO A 46 8.43 -3.58 -7.33
N VAL A 47 7.27 -4.24 -7.35
CA VAL A 47 6.04 -3.70 -7.93
C VAL A 47 5.10 -3.24 -6.80
N VAL A 48 4.69 -1.98 -6.85
CA VAL A 48 3.65 -1.40 -5.98
C VAL A 48 2.31 -1.50 -6.71
N GLY A 49 1.25 -1.94 -6.03
CA GLY A 49 -0.06 -2.17 -6.65
C GLY A 49 -0.15 -3.44 -7.50
N GLY A 50 0.85 -4.31 -7.40
CA GLY A 50 0.93 -5.57 -8.15
C GLY A 50 0.45 -6.82 -7.40
N ASP A 51 0.01 -6.71 -6.16
CA ASP A 51 -0.26 -7.88 -5.34
C ASP A 51 -1.33 -8.79 -5.95
N LEU A 52 -1.19 -10.09 -5.70
CA LEU A 52 -2.21 -11.09 -6.04
C LEU A 52 -2.40 -12.11 -4.92
N VAL A 53 -3.61 -12.65 -4.85
CA VAL A 53 -3.96 -13.77 -3.96
C VAL A 53 -4.34 -14.96 -4.83
N VAL A 54 -3.62 -16.06 -4.70
CA VAL A 54 -3.96 -17.32 -5.37
C VAL A 54 -4.83 -18.15 -4.44
N HIS A 55 -5.97 -18.59 -4.96
CA HIS A 55 -6.95 -19.42 -4.24
C HIS A 55 -6.74 -20.88 -4.63
N LEU A 56 -6.58 -21.76 -3.64
CA LEU A 56 -6.39 -23.19 -3.81
C LEU A 56 -7.44 -23.99 -3.03
N SER A 57 -7.82 -25.14 -3.56
CA SER A 57 -8.61 -26.13 -2.82
C SER A 57 -7.78 -26.78 -1.70
N ALA A 58 -8.44 -27.53 -0.81
CA ALA A 58 -7.76 -28.37 0.17
C ALA A 58 -6.75 -29.34 -0.48
N GLY A 59 -7.09 -29.88 -1.66
CA GLY A 59 -6.20 -30.70 -2.49
C GLY A 59 -5.11 -29.95 -3.25
N SER A 60 -4.92 -28.65 -3.00
CA SER A 60 -3.94 -27.78 -3.69
C SER A 60 -4.24 -27.47 -5.16
N THR A 61 -5.45 -27.75 -5.66
CA THR A 61 -5.87 -27.41 -7.02
C THR A 61 -6.14 -25.92 -7.14
N TYR A 62 -5.77 -25.31 -8.28
CA TYR A 62 -6.07 -23.90 -8.56
C TYR A 62 -7.57 -23.66 -8.65
N LEU A 63 -8.08 -22.68 -7.89
CA LEU A 63 -9.48 -22.27 -7.91
C LEU A 63 -9.67 -20.88 -8.51
N GLY A 64 -8.64 -20.03 -8.50
CA GLY A 64 -8.75 -18.68 -9.02
C GLY A 64 -7.68 -17.74 -8.47
N VAL A 65 -7.80 -16.46 -8.84
CA VAL A 65 -6.90 -15.40 -8.42
C VAL A 65 -7.67 -14.10 -8.16
N THR A 66 -7.32 -13.40 -7.09
CA THR A 66 -7.67 -11.99 -6.88
C THR A 66 -6.43 -11.15 -7.17
N ARG A 67 -6.58 -10.06 -7.95
CA ARG A 67 -5.45 -9.23 -8.39
C ARG A 67 -5.70 -7.76 -8.06
N ALA A 68 -4.66 -7.06 -7.66
CA ALA A 68 -4.71 -5.61 -7.45
C ALA A 68 -4.96 -4.82 -8.75
N ALA A 69 -4.54 -5.37 -9.90
CA ALA A 69 -4.75 -4.78 -11.21
C ALA A 69 -5.03 -5.84 -12.29
N ALA A 70 -5.91 -5.51 -13.24
CA ALA A 70 -6.36 -6.42 -14.29
C ALA A 70 -5.29 -6.71 -15.36
N LYS A 71 -4.47 -5.70 -15.71
CA LYS A 71 -3.41 -5.84 -16.72
C LYS A 71 -2.14 -6.43 -16.10
N ALA A 72 -1.35 -7.12 -16.92
CA ALA A 72 -0.03 -7.59 -16.50
C ALA A 72 0.94 -6.40 -16.38
N VAL A 73 1.97 -6.54 -15.54
CA VAL A 73 3.04 -5.56 -15.45
C VAL A 73 3.85 -5.58 -16.74
N SER A 74 4.05 -4.42 -17.35
CA SER A 74 4.85 -4.30 -18.57
C SER A 74 5.58 -2.97 -18.63
N LEU A 75 6.90 -3.01 -18.79
CA LEU A 75 7.73 -1.84 -18.97
C LEU A 75 8.70 -2.06 -20.13
N PRO A 76 8.99 -1.02 -20.94
CA PRO A 76 10.03 -1.10 -21.94
C PRO A 76 11.41 -1.32 -21.27
N SER A 77 11.69 -0.57 -20.20
CA SER A 77 12.96 -0.59 -19.47
C SER A 77 12.75 -0.46 -17.96
N THR A 78 13.73 -0.90 -17.18
CA THR A 78 13.86 -0.64 -15.74
C THR A 78 15.07 0.24 -15.42
N ALA A 79 15.63 0.91 -16.44
CA ALA A 79 16.63 1.95 -16.27
C ALA A 79 15.91 3.29 -16.08
N ALA A 80 16.24 4.00 -15.00
CA ALA A 80 15.75 5.34 -14.72
C ALA A 80 16.61 6.39 -15.42
N GLU A 81 15.99 7.45 -15.93
CA GLU A 81 16.73 8.62 -16.45
C GLU A 81 17.08 9.61 -15.33
N LEU A 82 16.23 9.72 -14.30
CA LEU A 82 16.52 10.52 -13.11
C LEU A 82 17.43 9.77 -12.15
N THR A 83 18.31 10.53 -11.51
CA THR A 83 19.01 10.08 -10.31
C THR A 83 18.07 10.05 -9.10
N ARG A 84 18.42 9.24 -8.09
CA ARG A 84 17.71 9.21 -6.79
C ARG A 84 17.57 10.60 -6.18
N ARG A 85 18.65 11.39 -6.20
CA ARG A 85 18.68 12.75 -5.64
C ARG A 85 17.73 13.71 -6.36
N GLN A 86 17.59 13.62 -7.68
CA GLN A 86 16.61 14.43 -8.42
C GLN A 86 15.18 14.04 -8.01
N ALA A 87 14.88 12.74 -7.91
CA ALA A 87 13.57 12.29 -7.46
C ALA A 87 13.26 12.73 -6.01
N GLU A 88 14.25 12.70 -5.11
CA GLU A 88 14.12 13.21 -3.74
C GLU A 88 13.76 14.71 -3.70
N GLN A 89 14.32 15.52 -4.61
CA GLN A 89 13.97 16.95 -4.75
C GLN A 89 12.52 17.15 -5.21
N HIS A 90 12.04 16.34 -6.15
CA HIS A 90 10.63 16.38 -6.55
C HIS A 90 9.70 15.93 -5.42
N ALA A 91 10.12 14.93 -4.64
CA ALA A 91 9.33 14.41 -3.53
C ALA A 91 9.23 15.40 -2.37
N VAL A 92 10.33 16.03 -1.94
CA VAL A 92 10.32 16.96 -0.80
C VAL A 92 9.44 18.18 -1.05
N ALA A 93 9.30 18.59 -2.32
CA ALA A 93 8.39 19.68 -2.70
C ALA A 93 6.90 19.38 -2.39
N GLN A 94 6.54 18.12 -2.11
CA GLN A 94 5.18 17.73 -1.72
C GLN A 94 4.85 17.99 -0.24
N VAL A 95 5.86 18.26 0.59
CA VAL A 95 5.70 18.50 2.04
C VAL A 95 6.49 19.76 2.42
N PRO A 96 5.82 20.91 2.66
CA PRO A 96 6.49 22.15 3.03
C PRO A 96 7.42 21.98 4.23
N GLY A 97 8.71 22.30 4.06
CA GLY A 97 9.74 22.16 5.08
C GLY A 97 10.08 20.71 5.46
N GLY A 98 9.55 19.72 4.73
CA GLY A 98 9.79 18.32 4.98
C GLY A 98 11.19 17.86 4.61
N GLN A 99 11.50 16.60 4.91
CA GLN A 99 12.75 15.97 4.52
C GLN A 99 12.47 14.67 3.77
N ALA A 100 13.08 14.52 2.60
CA ALA A 100 13.03 13.29 1.84
C ALA A 100 13.98 12.24 2.44
N GLY A 101 13.47 11.02 2.59
CA GLY A 101 14.27 9.83 2.83
C GLY A 101 14.90 9.29 1.55
N ALA A 102 15.59 8.16 1.65
CA ALA A 102 16.24 7.53 0.51
C ALA A 102 15.23 7.08 -0.55
N ALA A 103 15.44 7.48 -1.81
CA ALA A 103 14.59 7.02 -2.91
C ALA A 103 14.81 5.54 -3.22
N ARG A 104 13.72 4.77 -3.38
CA ARG A 104 13.73 3.36 -3.76
C ARG A 104 13.08 3.17 -5.14
N LEU A 105 13.79 2.56 -6.08
CA LEU A 105 13.24 2.28 -7.42
C LEU A 105 12.13 1.20 -7.32
N VAL A 106 10.99 1.47 -7.93
CA VAL A 106 9.79 0.62 -7.96
C VAL A 106 9.11 0.67 -9.32
N VAL A 107 8.23 -0.29 -9.58
CA VAL A 107 7.22 -0.19 -10.63
C VAL A 107 5.90 0.21 -9.95
N ASP A 108 5.39 1.40 -10.22
CA ASP A 108 4.00 1.73 -9.89
C ASP A 108 3.09 1.03 -10.88
N HIS A 109 2.23 0.15 -10.37
CA HIS A 109 1.27 -0.61 -11.17
C HIS A 109 -0.16 -0.31 -10.70
N ALA A 110 -0.61 0.92 -10.98
CA ALA A 110 -1.93 1.39 -10.62
C ALA A 110 -2.85 1.49 -11.84
N ALA A 111 -4.13 1.18 -11.66
CA ALA A 111 -5.16 1.28 -12.71
C ALA A 111 -4.77 0.56 -14.03
N GLY A 112 -3.98 -0.51 -13.94
CA GLY A 112 -3.51 -1.29 -15.10
C GLY A 112 -2.46 -0.59 -15.96
N ARG A 113 -1.84 0.49 -15.49
CA ARG A 113 -0.67 1.13 -16.12
C ARG A 113 0.57 0.78 -15.31
N SER A 114 1.70 0.61 -15.98
CA SER A 114 2.99 0.36 -15.34
C SER A 114 3.91 1.53 -15.64
N THR A 115 4.45 2.14 -14.59
CA THR A 115 5.41 3.24 -14.68
C THR A 115 6.60 2.94 -13.78
N LEU A 116 7.82 3.13 -14.28
CA LEU A 116 9.02 3.07 -13.45
C LEU A 116 9.06 4.34 -12.59
N ALA A 117 9.18 4.19 -11.28
CA ALA A 117 9.09 5.28 -10.34
C ALA A 117 10.10 5.12 -9.20
N TYR A 118 10.38 6.22 -8.51
CA TYR A 118 10.98 6.22 -7.19
C TYR A 118 9.88 6.35 -6.14
N GLU A 119 9.94 5.51 -5.11
CA GLU A 119 9.18 5.65 -3.88
C GLU A 119 10.05 6.33 -2.82
N ILE A 120 9.55 7.45 -2.28
CA ILE A 120 10.26 8.28 -1.31
C ILE A 120 9.31 8.54 -0.14
N GLY A 121 9.74 8.23 1.08
CA GLY A 121 9.10 8.75 2.29
C GLY A 121 9.55 10.19 2.54
N VAL A 122 8.61 11.10 2.81
CA VAL A 122 8.88 12.50 3.15
C VAL A 122 8.30 12.78 4.53
N THR A 123 9.16 13.13 5.48
CA THR A 123 8.75 13.49 6.85
C THR A 123 8.28 14.95 6.90
N ALA A 124 7.43 15.26 7.88
CA ALA A 124 7.03 16.64 8.14
C ALA A 124 8.15 17.45 8.81
N ALA A 125 8.17 18.76 8.57
CA ALA A 125 9.13 19.69 9.19
C ALA A 125 9.14 19.63 10.72
N ASP A 126 7.96 19.44 11.32
CA ASP A 126 7.77 19.37 12.77
C ASP A 126 7.91 17.94 13.31
N GLY A 127 8.33 16.98 12.48
CA GLY A 127 8.43 15.57 12.82
C GLY A 127 7.08 14.88 13.01
N SER A 128 5.95 15.57 12.83
CA SER A 128 4.63 14.97 12.99
C SER A 128 4.31 14.01 11.85
N PRO A 129 3.61 12.90 12.12
CA PRO A 129 3.20 11.97 11.07
C PRO A 129 2.03 12.53 10.24
N ASP A 130 1.37 13.60 10.69
CA ASP A 130 0.17 14.18 10.07
C ASP A 130 0.42 14.73 8.66
N ALA A 131 1.61 15.29 8.43
CA ALA A 131 2.01 15.80 7.12
C ALA A 131 3.00 14.89 6.39
N ALA A 132 3.41 13.77 7.00
CA ALA A 132 4.31 12.81 6.37
C ALA A 132 3.62 12.12 5.18
N ARG A 133 4.37 11.93 4.10
CA ARG A 133 3.88 11.35 2.84
C ARG A 133 4.77 10.25 2.34
N THR A 134 4.19 9.26 1.67
CA THR A 134 4.89 8.42 0.69
C THR A 134 4.61 8.97 -0.70
N VAL A 135 5.65 9.40 -1.40
CA VAL A 135 5.59 10.01 -2.72
C VAL A 135 6.14 9.07 -3.77
N LEU A 136 5.39 8.85 -4.84
CA LEU A 136 5.85 8.17 -6.05
C LEU A 136 6.18 9.21 -7.11
N VAL A 137 7.43 9.24 -7.55
CA VAL A 137 7.95 10.14 -8.59
C VAL A 137 8.34 9.33 -9.81
N ASP A 138 7.82 9.68 -10.98
CA ASP A 138 8.19 9.06 -12.25
C ASP A 138 9.71 9.12 -12.47
N ALA A 139 10.32 7.96 -12.72
CA ALA A 139 11.77 7.80 -12.74
C ALA A 139 12.43 8.35 -14.03
N ASN A 140 11.64 8.81 -15.00
CA ASN A 140 12.12 9.38 -16.26
C ASN A 140 11.79 10.86 -16.41
N THR A 141 10.65 11.31 -15.87
CA THR A 141 10.18 12.69 -16.05
C THR A 141 10.22 13.54 -14.78
N GLY A 142 10.33 12.93 -13.60
CA GLY A 142 10.21 13.64 -12.32
C GLY A 142 8.78 14.03 -11.95
N ALA A 143 7.78 13.65 -12.74
CA ALA A 143 6.39 13.91 -12.43
C ALA A 143 5.95 13.15 -11.16
N VAL A 144 5.24 13.81 -10.25
CA VAL A 144 4.68 13.14 -9.07
C VAL A 144 3.44 12.34 -9.48
N LEU A 145 3.55 11.02 -9.42
CA LEU A 145 2.47 10.08 -9.75
C LEU A 145 1.47 9.96 -8.60
N ARG A 146 1.96 10.00 -7.36
CA ARG A 146 1.14 9.89 -6.15
C ARG A 146 1.82 10.54 -4.95
N SER A 147 1.03 11.11 -4.05
CA SER A 147 1.47 11.57 -2.73
C SER A 147 0.45 11.16 -1.67
N THR A 148 0.72 10.05 -0.99
CA THR A 148 -0.21 9.44 -0.01
C THR A 148 0.23 9.78 1.41
N PRO A 149 -0.67 10.20 2.32
CA PRO A 149 -0.37 10.25 3.75
C PRO A 149 0.23 8.95 4.28
N THR A 150 1.24 9.04 5.13
CA THR A 150 1.80 7.85 5.82
C THR A 150 0.84 7.34 6.90
N VAL A 151 -0.07 8.19 7.37
CA VAL A 151 -1.12 7.84 8.32
C VAL A 151 -2.48 7.75 7.64
N ASP A 152 -3.11 6.58 7.74
CA ASP A 152 -4.48 6.31 7.24
C ASP A 152 -5.57 6.56 8.31
N GLY A 153 -5.24 7.32 9.37
CA GLY A 153 -6.20 7.62 10.43
C GLY A 153 -7.31 8.57 9.96
N PHE A 154 -8.58 8.24 10.25
CA PHE A 154 -9.71 9.17 10.05
C PHE A 154 -9.52 10.49 10.82
N LEU A 155 -8.77 10.46 11.92
CA LEU A 155 -8.38 11.62 12.71
C LEU A 155 -6.86 11.77 12.70
N SER A 156 -6.39 13.00 12.56
CA SER A 156 -4.96 13.32 12.72
C SER A 156 -4.51 13.16 14.17
N GLN A 157 -3.22 12.94 14.40
CA GLN A 157 -2.66 12.81 15.75
C GLN A 157 -2.86 14.09 16.56
N ARG A 158 -2.79 15.26 15.93
CA ARG A 158 -3.13 16.54 16.58
C ARG A 158 -4.58 16.57 17.08
N VAL A 159 -5.52 16.04 16.32
CA VAL A 159 -6.93 15.96 16.73
C VAL A 159 -7.09 14.95 17.86
N VAL A 160 -6.47 13.78 17.76
CA VAL A 160 -6.48 12.76 18.82
C VAL A 160 -5.93 13.32 20.14
N ALA A 161 -4.78 14.01 20.10
CA ALA A 161 -4.18 14.63 21.28
C ALA A 161 -5.10 15.70 21.90
N ARG A 162 -5.77 16.51 21.07
CA ARG A 162 -6.72 17.53 21.55
C ARG A 162 -7.97 16.92 22.19
N LEU A 163 -8.48 15.81 21.67
CA LEU A 163 -9.60 15.07 22.27
C LEU A 163 -9.18 14.51 23.64
N GLN A 164 -8.00 13.91 23.73
CA GLN A 164 -7.47 13.37 24.99
C GLN A 164 -7.31 14.46 26.06
N GLN A 165 -6.80 15.64 25.69
CA GLN A 165 -6.71 16.80 26.60
C GLN A 165 -8.08 17.24 27.15
N ARG A 166 -9.16 17.00 26.39
CA ARG A 166 -10.54 17.28 26.80
C ARG A 166 -11.22 16.12 27.52
N GLY A 167 -10.50 15.02 27.79
CA GLY A 167 -11.06 13.80 28.38
C GLY A 167 -11.97 13.01 27.43
N GLU A 168 -11.91 13.30 26.13
CA GLU A 168 -12.67 12.65 25.07
C GLU A 168 -11.80 11.59 24.36
N THR A 169 -12.41 10.50 23.90
CA THR A 169 -11.71 9.48 23.10
C THR A 169 -12.49 9.22 21.82
N ALA A 170 -11.79 9.25 20.69
CA ALA A 170 -12.35 8.77 19.44
C ALA A 170 -12.38 7.24 19.48
N ARG A 171 -13.55 6.68 19.82
CA ARG A 171 -13.80 5.26 19.65
C ARG A 171 -14.53 5.09 18.32
N PRO A 172 -13.84 4.76 17.22
CA PRO A 172 -14.54 4.36 16.02
C PRO A 172 -15.34 3.10 16.37
N LYS A 173 -16.65 3.26 16.53
CA LYS A 173 -17.55 2.12 16.57
C LYS A 173 -17.58 1.61 15.13
N ALA A 174 -17.01 0.43 14.88
CA ALA A 174 -17.32 -0.28 13.64
C ALA A 174 -18.82 -0.57 13.68
N ALA A 175 -19.63 0.31 13.12
CA ALA A 175 -21.07 0.14 13.10
C ALA A 175 -21.65 0.92 11.93
N GLY A 176 -22.42 0.24 11.10
CA GLY A 176 -23.62 0.87 10.59
C GLY A 176 -24.37 1.47 11.79
N GLY A 177 -24.47 2.79 11.84
CA GLY A 177 -25.18 3.54 12.88
C GLY A 177 -24.26 4.31 13.84
N SER A 178 -24.07 5.60 13.56
CA SER A 178 -23.44 6.56 14.48
C SER A 178 -24.41 7.00 15.57
N VAL A 179 -23.99 6.91 16.83
CA VAL A 179 -24.57 7.69 17.94
C VAL A 179 -23.42 8.25 18.78
N LEU A 180 -23.40 9.57 18.96
CA LEU A 180 -22.50 10.27 19.87
C LEU A 180 -22.95 10.02 21.31
N VAL A 181 -22.10 9.36 22.12
CA VAL A 181 -22.36 9.19 23.56
C VAL A 181 -21.59 10.24 24.34
N ARG A 182 -22.30 11.15 25.00
CA ARG A 182 -21.73 12.07 26.00
C ARG A 182 -21.59 11.32 27.33
N ARG A 183 -20.45 11.46 28.02
CA ARG A 183 -20.27 10.94 29.39
C ARG A 183 -21.17 11.72 30.35
N SER A 184 -22.30 11.16 30.76
CA SER A 184 -23.06 11.67 31.90
C SER A 184 -22.42 11.18 33.20
N GLY A 185 -22.03 12.11 34.07
CA GLY A 185 -21.55 11.83 35.40
C GLY A 185 -22.67 11.56 36.40
N LYS A 186 -22.36 10.62 37.29
CA LYS A 186 -22.91 10.35 38.63
C LYS A 186 -24.33 9.79 38.79
N ALA A 187 -24.34 8.70 39.57
CA ALA A 187 -25.47 7.95 40.08
C ALA A 187 -26.24 8.70 41.17
N ALA A 188 -27.54 8.40 41.27
CA ALA A 188 -28.29 8.46 42.51
C ALA A 188 -29.30 7.31 42.52
N THR A 189 -29.21 6.48 43.56
CA THR A 189 -30.19 5.49 44.03
C THR A 189 -31.44 6.17 44.57
N TYR A 190 -32.62 5.63 44.26
CA TYR A 190 -33.63 5.14 45.22
C TYR A 190 -34.45 4.06 44.54
#